data_AF-A0A6L7FCN8-F1
#
_entry.id   AF-A0A6L7FCN8-F1
#
_cell.length_a   1.000
_cell.length_b   1.000
_cell.length_c   1.000
_cell.angle_alpha   90.00
_cell.angle_beta   90.00
_cell.angle_gamma   90.00
#
_symmetry.space_group_name_H-M   'P 1'
#
loop_
_entity.id
_entity.type
_entity.pdbx_description
1 polymer ?
#
loop_
_entity_poly.entity_id
_entity_poly.type
_entity_poly.pdbx_seq_one_letter_code
_entity_poly.pdbx_strand_id
1 'polypeptide(L)'
;MNNAEKNEIKSASASTRKHLHDFYVAYNQWLKNGVPETEGEIFVQYSGLCTNACRYVDEIGVDTEDILEQLRADFIANELDELLPFNESGTHYHEECRLGRCHLNSARVAWVEKHCIKEMGHNEPHIPD
;
A
#
# COMPACT_ATOMS: atom_id res chain seq x y z
N MET A 1 27.77 7.32 -10.67
CA MET A 1 27.34 6.24 -9.77
C MET A 1 28.25 5.03 -9.92
N ASN A 2 28.87 4.63 -8.82
CA ASN A 2 29.69 3.42 -8.72
C ASN A 2 28.81 2.18 -8.44
N ASN A 3 29.41 0.99 -8.48
CA ASN A 3 28.66 -0.26 -8.32
C ASN A 3 28.12 -0.49 -6.90
N ALA A 4 28.72 0.14 -5.88
CA ALA A 4 28.25 0.03 -4.50
C ALA A 4 26.94 0.80 -4.31
N GLU A 5 26.88 2.05 -4.80
CA GLU A 5 25.66 2.89 -4.78
C GLU A 5 24.51 2.21 -5.52
N LYS A 6 24.78 1.57 -6.67
CA LYS A 6 23.76 0.82 -7.42
C LYS A 6 23.22 -0.39 -6.66
N ASN A 7 24.06 -1.06 -5.87
CA ASN A 7 23.65 -2.24 -5.11
C ASN A 7 22.88 -1.86 -3.85
N GLU A 8 23.26 -0.77 -3.18
CA GLU A 8 22.53 -0.21 -2.04
C GLU A 8 21.14 0.28 -2.45
N ILE A 9 21.01 1.01 -3.56
CA ILE A 9 19.71 1.46 -4.08
C ILE A 9 18.80 0.27 -4.43
N LYS A 10 19.35 -0.78 -5.07
CA LYS A 10 18.59 -2.01 -5.37
C LYS A 10 18.16 -2.76 -4.11
N SER A 11 19.01 -2.78 -3.08
CA SER A 11 18.71 -3.43 -1.81
C SER A 11 17.66 -2.66 -1.02
N ALA A 12 17.76 -1.33 -0.98
CA ALA A 12 16.78 -0.44 -0.34
C ALA A 12 15.41 -0.58 -1.01
N SER A 13 15.35 -0.53 -2.35
CA SER A 13 14.07 -0.70 -3.06
C SER A 13 13.45 -2.09 -2.83
N ALA A 14 14.25 -3.15 -2.76
CA ALA A 14 13.75 -4.49 -2.44
C ALA A 14 13.15 -4.56 -1.03
N SER A 15 13.79 -3.91 -0.05
CA SER A 15 13.28 -3.81 1.32
C SER A 15 11.97 -3.00 1.38
N THR A 16 11.93 -1.82 0.73
CA THR A 16 10.72 -0.98 0.64
C THR A 16 9.56 -1.75 0.03
N ARG A 17 9.79 -2.47 -1.08
CA ARG A 17 8.76 -3.29 -1.74
C ARG A 17 8.29 -4.45 -0.86
N LYS A 18 9.18 -5.04 -0.07
CA LYS A 18 8.80 -6.08 0.91
C LYS A 18 7.91 -5.50 2.00
N HIS A 19 8.29 -4.38 2.62
CA HIS A 19 7.49 -3.75 3.66
C HIS A 19 6.12 -3.29 3.15
N LEU A 20 6.06 -2.79 1.92
CA LEU A 20 4.79 -2.43 1.30
C LEU A 20 3.89 -3.65 1.03
N HIS A 21 4.48 -4.77 0.60
CA HIS A 21 3.77 -6.05 0.47
C HIS A 21 3.24 -6.54 1.82
N ASP A 22 4.07 -6.53 2.87
CA ASP A 22 3.68 -6.92 4.22
C ASP A 22 2.54 -6.03 4.75
N PHE A 23 2.59 -4.72 4.48
CA PHE A 23 1.50 -3.78 4.75
C PHE A 23 0.20 -4.20 4.06
N TYR A 24 0.22 -4.46 2.75
CA TYR A 24 -0.99 -4.87 2.03
C TYR A 24 -1.59 -6.16 2.60
N VAL A 25 -0.75 -7.14 2.92
CA VAL A 25 -1.19 -8.39 3.54
C VAL A 25 -1.86 -8.13 4.89
N ALA A 26 -1.23 -7.34 5.76
CA ALA A 26 -1.78 -7.01 7.08
C ALA A 26 -3.09 -6.22 6.98
N TYR A 27 -3.15 -5.22 6.09
CA TYR A 27 -4.36 -4.42 5.87
C TYR A 27 -5.51 -5.28 5.32
N ASN A 28 -5.22 -6.20 4.39
CA ASN A 28 -6.24 -7.11 3.85
C ASN A 28 -6.78 -8.09 4.90
N GLN A 29 -5.91 -8.60 5.78
CA GLN A 29 -6.35 -9.43 6.90
C GLN A 29 -7.25 -8.64 7.85
N TRP A 30 -6.89 -7.39 8.14
CA TRP A 30 -7.71 -6.49 8.95
C TRP A 30 -9.09 -6.24 8.32
N LEU A 31 -9.17 -6.02 7.00
CA LEU A 31 -10.44 -5.90 6.27
C LEU A 31 -11.30 -7.18 6.39
N LYS A 32 -10.68 -8.35 6.28
CA LYS A 32 -11.38 -9.66 6.28
C LYS A 32 -11.85 -10.11 7.65
N ASN A 33 -11.14 -9.74 8.71
CA ASN A 33 -11.47 -10.15 10.08
C ASN A 33 -12.65 -9.37 10.69
N GLY A 34 -13.19 -8.38 9.96
CA GLY A 34 -14.17 -7.44 10.47
C GLY A 34 -13.45 -6.32 11.22
N VAL A 35 -13.64 -5.09 10.76
CA VAL A 35 -12.97 -3.93 11.32
C VAL A 35 -13.45 -3.69 12.77
N PRO A 36 -12.57 -3.75 13.78
CA PRO A 36 -12.95 -3.52 15.17
C PRO A 36 -13.48 -2.09 15.36
N GLU A 37 -14.49 -1.92 16.22
CA GLU A 37 -15.06 -0.60 16.56
C GLU A 37 -14.14 0.23 17.48
N THR A 38 -13.06 -0.36 18.02
CA THR A 38 -12.28 0.21 19.13
C THR A 38 -11.03 0.98 18.69
N GLU A 39 -10.71 2.03 19.47
CA GLU A 39 -9.45 2.77 19.40
C GLU A 39 -8.26 1.90 19.86
N GLY A 40 -7.07 2.12 19.27
CA GLY A 40 -5.83 1.42 19.64
C GLY A 40 -5.26 0.49 18.56
N GLU A 41 -5.97 0.32 17.45
CA GLU A 41 -5.52 -0.51 16.32
C GLU A 41 -4.50 0.20 15.42
N ILE A 42 -3.62 -0.58 14.80
CA ILE A 42 -2.64 -0.10 13.81
C ILE A 42 -3.36 0.58 12.65
N PHE A 43 -4.46 -0.02 12.20
CA PHE A 43 -5.27 0.49 11.10
C PHE A 43 -6.53 1.21 11.57
N VAL A 44 -6.95 2.21 10.80
CA VAL A 44 -8.12 3.05 11.08
C VAL A 44 -9.07 3.08 9.89
N GLN A 45 -10.37 2.98 10.19
CA GLN A 45 -11.45 2.89 9.21
C GLN A 45 -11.77 4.18 8.45
N TYR A 46 -11.41 5.31 9.05
CA TYR A 46 -11.69 6.67 8.58
C TYR A 46 -10.51 7.31 7.82
N SER A 47 -9.53 6.51 7.38
CA SER A 47 -8.40 7.03 6.60
C SER A 47 -8.07 6.14 5.40
N GLY A 48 -7.47 6.74 4.37
CA GLY A 48 -7.01 6.05 3.17
C GLY A 48 -5.76 5.19 3.38
N LEU A 49 -5.23 4.62 2.29
CA LEU A 49 -4.07 3.72 2.34
C LEU A 49 -2.80 4.40 2.81
N CYS A 50 -2.49 5.62 2.34
CA CYS A 50 -1.25 6.30 2.72
C CYS A 50 -1.13 6.47 4.24
N THR A 51 -2.19 6.95 4.90
CA THR A 51 -2.21 7.11 6.36
C THR A 51 -2.11 5.77 7.08
N ASN A 52 -2.80 4.74 6.60
CA ASN A 52 -2.71 3.40 7.19
C ASN A 52 -1.33 2.75 6.97
N ALA A 53 -0.68 3.01 5.84
CA ALA A 53 0.69 2.59 5.56
C ALA A 53 1.67 3.26 6.52
N CYS A 54 1.57 4.59 6.71
CA CYS A 54 2.38 5.31 7.72
C CYS A 54 2.29 4.66 9.09
N ARG A 55 1.07 4.45 9.58
CA ARG A 55 0.84 3.88 10.92
C ARG A 55 1.46 2.49 11.05
N TYR A 56 1.32 1.66 10.01
CA TYR A 56 1.89 0.33 10.01
C TYR A 56 3.42 0.33 10.00
N VAL A 57 4.05 1.15 9.17
CA VAL A 57 5.52 1.17 9.07
C VAL A 57 6.19 1.83 10.27
N ASP A 58 5.54 2.84 10.86
CA ASP A 58 5.94 3.44 12.13
C ASP A 58 5.91 2.41 13.27
N GLU A 59 4.85 1.59 13.35
CA GLU A 59 4.73 0.51 14.35
C GLU A 59 5.85 -0.53 14.26
N ILE A 60 6.34 -0.84 13.05
CA ILE A 60 7.45 -1.79 12.85
C ILE A 60 8.84 -1.11 12.81
N GLY A 61 8.93 0.19 13.06
CA GLY A 61 10.18 0.95 13.16
C GLY A 61 10.91 1.14 11.82
N VAL A 62 10.17 1.22 10.71
CA VAL A 62 10.70 1.44 9.36
C VAL A 62 10.48 2.90 8.95
N ASP A 63 11.43 3.46 8.19
CA ASP A 63 11.28 4.82 7.65
C ASP A 63 10.05 4.92 6.74
N THR A 64 9.21 5.91 7.04
CA THR A 64 7.92 6.10 6.38
C THR A 64 8.07 6.76 5.02
N GLU A 65 9.09 7.59 4.82
CA GLU A 65 9.25 8.40 3.61
C GLU A 65 9.38 7.53 2.35
N ASP A 66 10.37 6.61 2.34
CA ASP A 66 10.61 5.69 1.23
C ASP A 66 9.38 4.83 0.89
N ILE A 67 8.62 4.42 1.91
CA ILE A 67 7.41 3.59 1.73
C ILE A 67 6.31 4.40 1.04
N LEU A 68 6.09 5.64 1.49
CA LEU A 68 5.09 6.52 0.90
C LEU A 68 5.47 6.94 -0.51
N GLU A 69 6.74 7.24 -0.76
CA GLU A 69 7.22 7.57 -2.10
C GLU A 69 6.98 6.40 -3.06
N GLN A 70 7.34 5.18 -2.65
CA GLN A 70 7.10 4.00 -3.47
C GLN A 70 5.60 3.72 -3.69
N LEU A 71 4.77 3.92 -2.65
CA LEU A 71 3.31 3.75 -2.75
C LEU A 71 2.69 4.76 -3.73
N ARG A 72 3.10 6.03 -3.66
CA ARG A 72 2.65 7.08 -4.59
C ARG A 72 3.14 6.82 -6.01
N ALA A 73 4.38 6.38 -6.17
CA ALA A 73 4.91 5.98 -7.47
C ALA A 73 4.11 4.83 -8.08
N ASP A 74 3.70 3.84 -7.29
CA ASP A 74 2.85 2.74 -7.76
C ASP A 74 1.45 3.25 -8.20
N PHE A 75 0.87 4.24 -7.50
CA PHE A 75 -0.39 4.89 -7.92
C PHE A 75 -0.25 5.59 -9.28
N ILE A 76 0.78 6.42 -9.43
CA ILE A 76 1.05 7.15 -10.67
C ILE A 76 1.29 6.17 -11.83
N ALA A 77 2.04 5.08 -11.59
CA ALA A 77 2.30 4.05 -12.58
C ALA A 77 1.03 3.30 -13.03
N ASN A 78 -0.07 3.38 -12.27
CA ASN A 78 -1.38 2.84 -12.62
C ASN A 78 -2.38 3.95 -13.00
N GLU A 79 -1.89 5.15 -13.37
CA GLU A 79 -2.69 6.29 -13.80
C GLU A 79 -3.69 6.80 -12.73
N LEU A 80 -3.35 6.62 -11.46
CA LEU A 80 -4.14 7.11 -10.33
C LEU A 80 -3.54 8.41 -9.76
N ASP A 81 -4.37 9.20 -9.09
CA ASP A 81 -3.93 10.37 -8.33
C ASP A 81 -3.05 9.94 -7.14
N GLU A 82 -1.93 10.64 -6.93
CA GLU A 82 -0.97 10.24 -5.89
C GLU A 82 -1.46 10.51 -4.45
N LEU A 83 -2.43 11.41 -4.27
CA LEU A 83 -2.96 11.81 -2.97
C LEU A 83 -4.34 11.17 -2.70
N LEU A 84 -5.17 11.08 -3.73
CA LEU A 84 -6.55 10.62 -3.70
C LEU A 84 -6.81 9.51 -4.74
N PRO A 85 -6.03 8.40 -4.74
CA PRO A 85 -6.02 7.41 -5.82
C PRO A 85 -7.36 6.71 -6.08
N PHE A 86 -8.30 6.78 -5.14
CA PHE A 86 -9.59 6.07 -5.19
C PHE A 86 -10.80 6.98 -4.99
N ASN A 87 -10.60 8.31 -5.05
CA ASN A 87 -11.65 9.29 -4.80
C ASN A 87 -11.68 10.31 -5.93
N GLU A 88 -12.87 10.58 -6.46
CA GLU A 88 -13.10 11.59 -7.52
C GLU A 88 -12.68 13.01 -7.12
N SER A 89 -12.70 13.33 -5.82
CA SER A 89 -12.36 14.64 -5.29
C SER A 89 -11.99 14.58 -3.81
N GLY A 90 -11.35 15.65 -3.32
CA GLY A 90 -11.10 15.82 -1.88
C GLY A 90 -12.38 15.84 -1.04
N THR A 91 -13.48 16.37 -1.57
CA THR A 91 -14.80 16.35 -0.89
C THR A 91 -15.32 14.93 -0.73
N HIS A 92 -15.20 14.11 -1.78
CA HIS A 92 -15.59 12.69 -1.71
C HIS A 92 -14.76 11.95 -0.65
N TYR A 93 -13.45 12.16 -0.62
CA TYR A 93 -12.59 11.58 0.43
C TYR A 93 -12.97 12.07 1.83
N HIS A 94 -13.20 13.37 2.00
CA HIS A 94 -13.57 13.95 3.29
C HIS A 94 -14.89 13.36 3.83
N GLU A 95 -15.87 13.12 2.95
CA GLU A 95 -17.12 12.48 3.33
C GLU A 95 -16.93 11.02 3.76
N GLU A 96 -16.08 10.24 3.05
CA GLU A 96 -15.70 8.89 3.49
C GLU A 96 -15.06 8.91 4.87
N CYS A 97 -14.13 9.83 5.12
CA CYS A 97 -13.46 9.99 6.42
C CYS A 97 -14.47 10.29 7.51
N ARG A 98 -15.35 11.27 7.29
CA ARG A 98 -16.37 11.71 8.24
C ARG A 98 -17.33 10.58 8.63
N LEU A 99 -17.65 9.70 7.68
CA LEU A 99 -18.54 8.56 7.89
C LEU A 99 -17.83 7.30 8.39
N GLY A 100 -16.49 7.30 8.49
CA GLY A 100 -15.71 6.11 8.85
C GLY A 100 -15.72 5.03 7.77
N ARG A 101 -15.92 5.40 6.50
CA ARG A 101 -16.16 4.47 5.39
C ARG A 101 -15.01 4.34 4.41
N CYS A 102 -13.83 4.91 4.70
CA CYS A 102 -12.69 4.78 3.80
C CYS A 102 -12.35 3.31 3.54
N HIS A 103 -12.30 2.47 4.56
CA HIS A 103 -12.01 1.04 4.38
C HIS A 103 -13.02 0.29 3.47
N LEU A 104 -14.21 0.85 3.24
CA LEU A 104 -15.27 0.27 2.39
C LEU A 104 -15.20 0.72 0.92
N ASN A 105 -14.31 1.64 0.56
CA ASN A 105 -14.15 2.07 -0.83
C ASN A 105 -13.70 0.86 -1.68
N SER A 106 -14.53 0.45 -2.63
CA SER A 106 -14.33 -0.78 -3.39
C SER A 106 -13.05 -0.75 -4.25
N ALA A 107 -12.68 0.41 -4.80
CA ALA A 107 -11.44 0.55 -5.58
C ALA A 107 -10.20 0.40 -4.68
N ARG A 108 -10.27 0.94 -3.45
CA ARG A 108 -9.22 0.79 -2.44
C ARG A 108 -9.06 -0.67 -2.00
N VAL A 109 -10.17 -1.37 -1.77
CA VAL A 109 -10.16 -2.80 -1.42
C VAL A 109 -9.58 -3.62 -2.57
N ALA A 110 -10.04 -3.41 -3.80
CA ALA A 110 -9.53 -4.10 -4.98
C ALA A 110 -8.03 -3.86 -5.19
N TRP A 111 -7.54 -2.64 -4.93
CA TRP A 111 -6.11 -2.33 -4.97
C TRP A 111 -5.31 -3.17 -3.97
N VAL A 112 -5.76 -3.21 -2.72
CA VAL A 112 -5.11 -4.00 -1.68
C VAL A 112 -5.09 -5.48 -2.04
N GLU A 113 -6.22 -6.03 -2.50
CA GLU A 113 -6.33 -7.43 -2.89
C GLU A 113 -5.38 -7.78 -4.04
N LYS A 114 -5.31 -6.93 -5.08
CA LYS A 114 -4.38 -7.08 -6.21
C LYS A 114 -2.92 -7.17 -5.72
N HIS A 115 -2.53 -6.32 -4.77
CA HIS A 115 -1.15 -6.22 -4.30
C HIS A 115 -0.80 -7.16 -3.13
N CYS A 116 -1.78 -7.89 -2.58
CA CYS A 116 -1.52 -8.99 -1.64
C CYS A 116 -0.92 -10.22 -2.33
N ILE A 117 -1.31 -10.44 -3.58
CA ILE A 117 -0.84 -11.57 -4.37
C ILE A 117 0.61 -11.27 -4.73
N LYS A 118 1.54 -12.06 -4.17
CA LYS A 118 2.90 -12.09 -4.69
C LYS A 118 2.77 -12.55 -6.13
N GLU A 119 3.04 -11.67 -7.09
CA GLU A 119 3.35 -12.06 -8.47
C GLU A 119 4.52 -13.05 -8.38
N MET A 120 4.19 -14.34 -8.30
CA MET A 120 5.17 -15.41 -8.40
C MET A 120 5.58 -15.45 -9.86
N GLY A 121 6.64 -14.70 -10.18
CA GLY A 121 7.47 -14.86 -11.36
C GLY A 121 6.75 -14.74 -12.71
N HIS A 122 7.17 -13.78 -13.52
CA HIS A 122 7.16 -13.98 -14.96
C HIS A 122 7.88 -15.29 -15.28
N ASN A 123 7.13 -16.38 -15.52
CA ASN A 123 7.65 -17.54 -16.21
C ASN A 123 7.86 -17.10 -17.67
N GLU A 124 9.11 -16.88 -18.04
CA GLU A 124 9.50 -16.88 -19.45
C GLU A 124 8.99 -18.16 -20.10
N PRO A 125 8.38 -18.10 -21.30
CA PRO A 125 8.04 -19.30 -22.03
C PRO A 125 9.34 -19.99 -22.44
N HIS A 126 9.69 -21.07 -21.75
CA HIS A 126 10.69 -22.02 -22.22
C HIS A 126 10.15 -22.64 -23.51
N ILE A 127 10.68 -22.18 -24.64
CA ILE A 127 10.51 -22.83 -25.93
C ILE A 127 11.41 -24.07 -25.89
N PRO A 128 10.86 -25.30 -25.94
CA PRO A 128 11.69 -26.49 -26.06
C PRO A 128 12.24 -26.60 -27.49
N ASP A 129 13.48 -27.11 -27.58
CA ASP A 129 14.28 -27.31 -28.80
C ASP A 129 13.56 -28.09 -29.91
#